data_AF-A0A6C0LEU2-F1
#
_entry.id   AF-A0A6C0LEU2-F1
#
_cell.length_a   1.000
_cell.length_b   1.000
_cell.length_c   1.000
_cell.angle_alpha   90.00
_cell.angle_beta   90.00
_cell.angle_gamma   90.00
#
_symmetry.space_group_name_H-M   'P 1'
#
loop_
_entity.id
_entity.type
_entity.pdbx_description
1 polymer ?
#
loop_
_entity_poly.entity_id
_entity_poly.type
_entity_poly.pdbx_seq_one_letter_code
_entity_poly.pdbx_strand_id
1 'polypeptide(L)'
;MTNTQQIINNFSSSVDLTKSYTLAELTTLLKSAYKSSGNKKSADGAEKVKKAPSAYNIFIKEQMELLKNDGASPKDRMRQATANWNKRKAETKEPVVEQEPGTESDE
;
A
#
# COMPACT_ATOMS: atom_id res chain seq x y z
N MET A 1 -14.02 -12.29 -7.95
CA MET A 1 -13.62 -13.72 -7.90
C MET A 1 -12.45 -13.90 -8.85
N THR A 2 -11.40 -14.64 -8.48
CA THR A 2 -10.29 -14.94 -9.38
C THR A 2 -10.74 -15.98 -10.42
N ASN A 3 -10.52 -15.70 -11.71
CA ASN A 3 -10.88 -16.62 -12.78
C ASN A 3 -9.79 -17.71 -12.90
N THR A 4 -10.16 -18.98 -12.72
CA THR A 4 -9.23 -20.12 -12.80
C THR A 4 -8.49 -20.18 -14.14
N GLN A 5 -9.13 -19.85 -15.27
CA GLN A 5 -8.46 -19.85 -16.58
C GLN A 5 -7.35 -18.79 -16.65
N GLN A 6 -7.57 -17.61 -16.05
CA GLN A 6 -6.54 -16.56 -16.01
C GLN A 6 -5.31 -17.00 -15.20
N ILE A 7 -5.53 -17.75 -14.11
CA ILE A 7 -4.43 -18.31 -13.30
C ILE A 7 -3.62 -19.33 -14.11
N ILE A 8 -4.31 -20.24 -14.81
CA ILE A 8 -3.67 -21.27 -15.64
C ILE A 8 -2.85 -20.63 -16.76
N ASN A 9 -3.43 -19.68 -17.50
CA ASN A 9 -2.71 -19.01 -18.59
C ASN A 9 -1.45 -18.28 -18.10
N ASN A 10 -1.56 -17.52 -16.99
CA ASN A 10 -0.41 -16.84 -16.40
C ASN A 10 0.68 -17.82 -15.94
N PHE A 11 0.27 -18.97 -15.38
CA PHE A 11 1.20 -20.01 -14.96
C PHE A 11 1.91 -20.63 -16.18
N SER A 12 1.16 -21.05 -17.19
CA SER A 12 1.71 -21.64 -18.43
C SER A 12 2.67 -20.70 -19.16
N SER A 13 2.41 -19.38 -19.20
CA SER A 13 3.35 -18.41 -19.78
C SER A 13 4.63 -18.22 -18.96
N SER A 14 4.65 -18.59 -17.68
CA SER A 14 5.79 -18.43 -16.78
C SER A 14 6.65 -19.69 -16.64
N VAL A 15 6.16 -20.83 -17.11
CA VAL A 15 6.84 -22.13 -17.00
C VAL A 15 7.58 -22.43 -18.31
N ASP A 16 8.87 -22.71 -18.20
CA ASP A 16 9.69 -23.17 -19.31
C ASP A 16 9.68 -24.71 -19.40
N LEU A 17 9.07 -25.26 -20.45
CA LEU A 17 8.98 -26.71 -20.63
C LEU A 17 10.33 -27.39 -20.92
N THR A 18 11.37 -26.61 -21.24
CA THR A 18 12.72 -27.13 -21.47
C THR A 18 13.52 -27.29 -20.17
N LYS A 19 13.04 -26.68 -19.08
CA LYS A 19 13.67 -26.71 -17.77
C LYS A 19 12.99 -27.74 -16.86
N SER A 20 13.80 -28.54 -16.17
CA SER A 20 13.30 -29.38 -15.08
C SER A 20 13.10 -28.55 -13.82
N TYR A 21 11.89 -28.60 -13.26
CA TYR A 21 11.55 -27.93 -12.00
C TYR A 21 11.25 -28.97 -10.92
N THR A 22 11.67 -28.66 -9.70
CA THR A 22 11.21 -29.38 -8.51
C THR A 22 9.75 -29.03 -8.20
N LEU A 23 9.08 -29.91 -7.43
CA LEU A 23 7.71 -29.66 -6.96
C LEU A 23 7.60 -28.32 -6.20
N ALA A 24 8.62 -27.96 -5.42
CA ALA A 24 8.65 -26.71 -4.66
C ALA A 24 8.68 -25.47 -5.57
N GLU A 25 9.45 -25.52 -6.65
CA GLU A 25 9.54 -24.43 -7.62
C GLU A 25 8.23 -24.27 -8.40
N LEU A 26 7.63 -25.38 -8.88
CA LEU A 26 6.33 -25.35 -9.55
C LEU A 26 5.24 -24.81 -8.63
N THR A 27 5.23 -25.22 -7.37
CA THR A 27 4.28 -24.70 -6.37
C THR A 27 4.48 -23.21 -6.13
N THR A 28 5.72 -22.73 -6.13
CA THR A 28 6.06 -21.32 -5.96
C THR A 28 5.58 -20.48 -7.15
N LEU A 29 5.80 -20.97 -8.37
CA LEU A 29 5.31 -20.35 -9.60
C LEU A 29 3.78 -20.30 -9.64
N LEU A 30 3.10 -21.38 -9.27
CA LEU A 30 1.63 -21.42 -9.21
C LEU A 30 1.07 -20.45 -8.16
N LYS A 31 1.68 -20.40 -6.97
CA LYS A 31 1.33 -19.41 -5.93
C LYS A 31 1.52 -17.97 -6.43
N SER A 32 2.57 -17.72 -7.21
CA SER A 32 2.82 -16.41 -7.82
C SER A 32 1.73 -16.04 -8.84
N ALA A 33 1.39 -16.96 -9.74
CA ALA A 33 0.33 -16.78 -10.73
C ALA A 33 -1.05 -16.55 -10.09
N TYR A 34 -1.36 -17.27 -9.01
CA TYR A 34 -2.59 -17.05 -8.24
C TYR A 34 -2.62 -15.65 -7.60
N LYS A 35 -1.53 -15.24 -6.95
CA LYS A 35 -1.42 -13.91 -6.32
C LYS A 35 -1.48 -12.75 -7.32
N SER A 36 -0.99 -12.94 -8.55
CA SER A 36 -1.02 -11.93 -9.60
C SER A 36 -2.41 -11.81 -10.25
N SER A 37 -3.17 -12.91 -10.30
CA SER A 37 -4.57 -12.94 -10.77
C SER A 37 -5.55 -12.30 -9.77
N GLY A 38 -5.20 -12.29 -8.49
CA GLY A 38 -6.03 -11.74 -7.41
C GLY A 38 -6.01 -10.22 -7.36
N ASN A 39 -6.91 -9.57 -8.10
CA ASN A 39 -7.48 -8.22 -7.93
C ASN A 39 -6.55 -7.03 -7.53
N LYS A 40 -5.23 -7.18 -7.63
CA LYS A 40 -4.26 -6.10 -7.41
C LYS A 40 -3.96 -5.29 -8.67
N LYS A 41 -4.41 -5.76 -9.83
CA LYS A 41 -4.40 -4.98 -11.07
C LYS A 41 -5.71 -4.22 -11.20
N SER A 42 -5.65 -2.97 -11.63
CA SER A 42 -6.84 -2.28 -12.15
C SER A 42 -7.35 -3.03 -13.39
N ALA A 43 -8.60 -2.78 -13.79
CA ALA A 43 -9.26 -3.46 -14.91
C ALA A 43 -8.43 -3.51 -16.21
N ASP A 44 -7.50 -2.56 -16.40
CA ASP A 44 -6.61 -2.45 -17.57
C ASP A 44 -5.23 -3.13 -17.45
N GLY A 45 -4.99 -4.00 -16.46
CA GLY A 45 -3.75 -4.78 -16.40
C GLY A 45 -2.47 -3.99 -16.07
N ALA A 46 -2.55 -2.66 -15.98
CA ALA A 46 -1.50 -1.78 -15.51
C ALA A 46 -1.25 -1.98 -14.01
N GLU A 47 0.03 -1.97 -13.62
CA GLU A 47 0.44 -1.85 -12.22
C GLU A 47 -0.27 -0.62 -11.65
N LYS A 48 -1.05 -0.79 -10.57
CA LYS A 48 -1.78 0.33 -9.95
C LYS A 48 -0.75 1.40 -9.61
N VAL A 49 -0.71 2.48 -10.39
CA VAL A 49 0.15 3.62 -10.15
C VAL A 49 -0.16 4.06 -8.74
N LYS A 50 0.80 3.86 -7.83
CA LYS A 50 0.64 4.29 -6.44
C LYS A 50 0.42 5.80 -6.51
N LYS A 51 -0.78 6.25 -6.13
CA LYS A 51 -1.08 7.68 -6.08
C LYS A 51 0.01 8.36 -5.25
N ALA A 52 0.46 9.52 -5.72
CA ALA A 52 1.42 10.31 -4.97
C ALA A 52 0.89 10.52 -3.55
N PRO A 53 1.74 10.41 -2.51
CA PRO A 53 1.30 10.66 -1.14
C PRO A 53 0.71 12.06 -1.00
N SER A 54 -0.40 12.19 -0.27
CA SER A 54 -0.96 13.50 0.10
C SER A 54 0.06 14.33 0.90
N ALA A 55 -0.07 15.66 0.88
CA ALA A 55 0.74 16.57 1.70
C ALA A 55 0.76 16.18 3.19
N TYR A 56 -0.37 15.68 3.71
CA TYR A 56 -0.44 15.11 5.06
C TYR A 56 0.47 13.89 5.23
N ASN A 57 0.42 12.94 4.30
CA ASN A 57 1.20 11.70 4.37
C ASN A 57 2.71 11.97 4.25
N ILE A 58 3.10 12.96 3.43
CA ILE A 58 4.50 13.40 3.33
C ILE A 58 4.94 13.99 4.67
N PHE A 59 4.16 14.91 5.22
CA PHE A 59 4.46 15.57 6.49
C PHE A 59 4.56 14.58 7.66
N ILE A 60 3.60 13.65 7.79
CA ILE A 60 3.63 12.64 8.85
C ILE A 60 4.87 11.75 8.72
N LYS A 61 5.25 11.36 7.50
CA LYS A 61 6.46 10.56 7.28
C LYS A 61 7.72 11.29 7.79
N GLU A 62 7.87 12.57 7.46
CA GLU A 62 9.00 13.40 7.91
C GLU A 62 9.01 13.57 9.44
N GLN A 63 7.86 13.87 10.04
CA GLN A 63 7.75 14.01 11.49
C GLN A 63 8.03 12.70 12.24
N MET A 64 7.58 11.56 11.70
CA MET A 64 7.84 10.24 12.28
C MET A 64 9.33 9.86 12.23
N GLU A 65 10.06 10.33 11.22
CA GLU A 65 11.51 10.12 11.06
C GLU A 65 12.31 11.03 12.00
N LEU A 66 11.90 12.29 12.16
CA LEU A 66 12.45 13.21 13.17
C LEU A 66 12.30 12.65 14.59
N LEU A 67 11.08 12.22 14.95
CA LEU A 67 10.76 11.71 16.28
C LEU A 67 11.34 10.30 16.53
N LYS A 68 11.83 9.61 15.50
CA LYS A 68 12.44 8.27 15.64
C LYS A 68 13.70 8.31 16.51
N ASN A 69 14.39 9.45 16.56
CA ASN A 69 15.61 9.62 17.34
C ASN A 69 15.34 9.83 18.84
N ASP A 70 14.10 10.13 19.24
CA ASP A 70 13.73 10.40 20.64
C ASP A 70 13.43 9.13 21.45
N GLY A 71 13.60 7.93 20.87
CA GLY A 71 13.30 6.65 21.53
C GLY A 71 11.80 6.41 21.81
N ALA A 72 10.92 7.31 21.36
CA ALA A 72 9.49 7.21 21.59
C ALA A 72 8.84 6.03 20.83
N SER A 73 7.81 5.44 21.44
CA SER A 73 7.01 4.36 20.83
C SER A 73 6.41 4.81 19.50
N PRO A 74 6.34 3.94 18.47
CA PRO A 74 5.73 4.28 17.18
C PRO A 74 4.33 4.92 17.29
N LYS A 75 3.53 4.50 18.28
CA LYS A 75 2.18 5.04 18.51
C LYS A 75 2.21 6.49 19.02
N ASP A 76 3.15 6.80 19.90
CA ASP A 76 3.29 8.15 20.45
C ASP A 76 3.87 9.12 19.42
N ARG A 77 4.79 8.64 18.58
CA ARG A 77 5.30 9.42 17.44
C ARG A 77 4.19 9.80 16.47
N MET A 78 3.25 8.87 16.19
CA MET A 78 2.11 9.16 15.32
C MET A 78 1.18 10.23 15.92
N ARG A 79 0.90 10.13 17.23
CA ARG A 79 0.10 11.12 17.95
C ARG A 79 0.74 12.51 17.90
N GLN A 80 2.05 12.59 18.15
CA GLN A 80 2.80 13.85 18.10
C GLN A 80 2.85 14.43 16.68
N ALA A 81 3.10 13.60 15.66
CA ALA A 81 3.10 14.03 14.26
C ALA A 81 1.74 14.61 13.83
N THR A 82 0.63 13.97 14.26
CA THR A 82 -0.73 14.46 13.98
C THR A 82 -1.02 15.77 14.71
N ALA A 83 -0.60 15.90 15.97
CA ALA A 83 -0.73 17.14 16.72
C ALA A 83 0.05 18.30 16.07
N ASN A 84 1.26 18.04 15.58
CA ASN A 84 2.08 19.03 14.87
C ASN A 84 1.45 19.46 13.54
N TRP A 85 0.80 18.54 12.83
CA TRP A 85 0.04 18.88 11.61
C TRP A 85 -1.12 19.84 11.91
N ASN A 86 -1.89 19.56 12.96
CA ASN A 86 -3.00 20.42 13.38
C ASN A 86 -2.52 21.80 13.86
N LYS A 87 -1.41 21.87 14.60
CA LYS A 87 -0.78 23.14 15.01
C LYS A 87 -0.34 23.97 13.81
N ARG A 88 0.30 23.34 12.81
CA ARG A 88 0.70 24.02 11.56
C ARG A 88 -0.50 24.61 10.82
N LYS A 89 -1.63 23.89 10.79
CA LYS A 89 -2.89 24.40 10.24
C LYS A 89 -3.46 25.58 11.04
N ALA A 90 -3.29 25.59 12.36
CA ALA A 90 -3.77 26.66 13.23
C ALA A 90 -2.90 27.94 13.16
N GLU A 91 -1.59 27.80 12.98
CA GLU A 91 -0.65 28.93 12.83
C GLU A 91 -0.71 29.57 11.43
N THR A 92 -1.02 28.79 10.40
CA THR A 92 -1.17 29.30 9.03
C THR A 92 -2.61 29.75 8.81
N LYS A 93 -2.95 31.00 9.18
CA LYS A 93 -4.24 31.62 8.85
C LYS A 93 -4.41 31.82 7.34
N GLU A 94 -4.77 30.76 6.61
CA GLU A 94 -5.52 30.85 5.36
C GLU A 94 -6.61 29.75 5.31
N PRO A 95 -7.83 30.07 4.84
CA PRO A 95 -9.00 29.22 4.97
C PRO A 95 -9.07 28.24 3.81
N VAL A 96 -8.72 26.96 4.01
CA VAL A 96 -8.95 25.94 2.98
C VAL A 96 -9.52 24.65 3.59
N VAL A 97 -10.83 24.54 3.37
CA VAL A 97 -11.63 23.34 3.09
C VAL A 97 -11.38 22.14 4.00
N GLU A 98 -12.28 22.07 4.97
CA GLU A 98 -12.67 20.87 5.70
C GLU A 98 -13.00 19.74 4.72
N GLN A 99 -12.04 18.85 4.50
CA GLN A 99 -12.34 17.48 4.14
C GLN A 99 -11.85 16.64 5.31
N GLU A 100 -12.76 16.39 6.23
CA GLU A 100 -12.65 15.27 7.16
C GLU A 100 -12.62 13.98 6.35
N PRO A 101 -11.56 13.15 6.41
CA PRO A 101 -11.72 11.76 6.09
C PRO A 101 -12.41 11.10 7.29
N GLY A 102 -13.73 10.98 7.19
CA GLY A 102 -14.56 10.27 8.13
C GLY A 102 -13.94 8.93 8.50
N THR A 103 -13.64 8.76 9.78
CA THR A 103 -13.60 7.44 10.39
C THR A 103 -15.04 7.04 10.67
N GLU A 104 -15.78 6.71 9.60
CA GLU A 104 -16.99 5.91 9.71
C GLU A 104 -16.51 4.52 10.12
N SER A 105 -16.59 4.30 11.44
CA SER A 105 -16.40 3.01 12.06
C SER A 105 -17.73 2.30 11.91
N ASP A 106 -17.85 1.43 10.92
CA ASP A 106 -18.98 0.50 10.82
C ASP A 106 -18.79 -0.62 11.86
N GLU A 107 -19.88 -0.89 12.56
CA GLU A 107 -20.05 -1.78 13.71
C GLU A 107 -20.14 -3.26 13.31
#